data_AF-B1YIQ2-F1
#
_entry.id   AF-B1YIQ2-F1
#
_cell.length_a   1.000
_cell.length_b   1.000
_cell.length_c   1.000
_cell.angle_alpha   90.00
_cell.angle_beta   90.00
_cell.angle_gamma   90.00
#
_symmetry.space_group_name_H-M   'P 1'
#
loop_
_entity.id
_entity.type
_entity.pdbx_description
1 polymer ?
#
loop_
_entity_poly.entity_id
_entity_poly.type
_entity_poly.pdbx_seq_one_letter_code
_entity_poly.pdbx_strand_id
1 'polypeptide(L)'
;MYKVVEVPNEVLRQKCQRVTKFDKKLGKMIDRMFDTMYEYDGVGLAAPQINQPIRVAVVHTDDETGPIELINPEIIEATGSEIDDEGCLSMPGIFGPVERFEQIVVKSQDRLGRSVKIKANGFFARAIQHEMDHLDGVLFTDKLVETEATPRVVFMGTPEFAANTLREVIDAGYNVVGVVSQPDKPVGRKREIKPTPVKEVALAHDIPVLQPAKIREDYQGLLDLKPDLIITAAYGQIVPMAVLEAPQYGAINVHASLLPKYRGGAPIHQAIIDGETETGVTIMYMVDKLDAGDMLSKIIVPIEERDTVGTMFDKLSAAGAKLLIETLPQLIAGTSTPEAQREEDVTFSPNISRERERLDFSRSGEELYNQIRGMNPFPSAYTLLGSDRLKVYFAEKVPGRGSAGEIIALEADGPVVATGSDTALKLVDVQPAGKKRMDGATFMRGVGQTLTIGQKVGEQA
;
A
#
# COMPACT_ATOMS: atom_id res chain seq x y z
N MET A 1 5.96 5.88 50.44
CA MET A 1 6.13 6.12 49.00
C MET A 1 7.38 6.94 48.74
N TYR A 2 8.13 6.57 47.72
CA TYR A 2 9.27 7.33 47.19
C TYR A 2 8.85 8.07 45.91
N LYS A 3 9.61 9.09 45.52
CA LYS A 3 9.50 9.67 44.18
C LYS A 3 10.43 8.90 43.26
N VAL A 4 9.91 8.38 42.15
CA VAL A 4 10.74 7.76 41.12
C VAL A 4 11.58 8.87 40.46
N VAL A 5 12.88 8.65 40.33
CA VAL A 5 13.76 9.56 39.59
C VAL A 5 13.69 9.26 38.10
N GLU A 6 13.61 10.30 37.29
CA GLU A 6 13.57 10.21 35.83
C GLU A 6 14.93 10.58 35.23
N VAL A 7 15.18 10.14 33.99
CA VAL A 7 16.36 10.58 33.23
C VAL A 7 16.26 12.07 32.84
N PRO A 8 17.38 12.81 32.78
CA PRO A 8 18.73 12.39 33.14
C PRO A 8 18.97 12.45 34.67
N ASN A 9 19.47 11.36 35.25
CA ASN A 9 19.96 11.34 36.64
C ASN A 9 21.14 10.38 36.77
N GLU A 10 22.24 10.83 37.35
CA GLU A 10 23.48 10.05 37.47
C GLU A 10 23.30 8.77 38.27
N VAL A 11 22.40 8.74 39.27
CA VAL A 11 22.17 7.55 40.09
C VAL A 11 21.68 6.37 39.26
N LEU A 12 20.94 6.62 38.18
CA LEU A 12 20.43 5.59 37.25
C LEU A 12 21.52 4.96 36.40
N ARG A 13 22.69 5.59 36.32
CA ARG A 13 23.87 5.14 35.56
C ARG A 13 24.96 4.56 36.46
N GLN A 14 24.74 4.54 37.78
CA GLN A 14 25.71 4.04 38.74
C GLN A 14 25.49 2.56 39.03
N LYS A 15 26.57 1.77 38.95
CA LYS A 15 26.57 0.39 39.43
C LYS A 15 26.31 0.37 40.94
N CYS A 16 25.26 -0.32 41.35
CA CYS A 16 24.80 -0.33 42.73
C CYS A 16 25.72 -1.11 43.66
N GLN A 17 25.85 -0.63 44.89
CA GLN A 17 26.66 -1.26 45.93
C GLN A 17 25.95 -2.51 46.49
N ARG A 18 26.71 -3.59 46.73
CA ARG A 18 26.16 -4.78 47.39
C ARG A 18 25.66 -4.45 48.79
N VAL A 19 24.50 -5.00 49.14
CA VAL A 19 23.96 -4.95 50.49
C VAL A 19 24.73 -5.91 51.38
N THR A 20 25.29 -5.41 52.48
CA THR A 20 26.04 -6.19 53.48
C THR A 20 25.34 -6.24 54.84
N LYS A 21 24.35 -5.37 55.08
CA LYS A 21 23.63 -5.26 56.35
C LYS A 21 22.14 -5.51 56.14
N PHE A 22 21.63 -6.56 56.78
CA PHE A 22 20.23 -7.00 56.70
C PHE A 22 19.51 -6.64 58.00
N ASP A 23 19.05 -5.40 58.11
CA ASP A 23 18.37 -4.88 59.29
C ASP A 23 16.92 -4.47 59.02
N LYS A 24 16.20 -4.07 60.07
CA LYS A 24 14.80 -3.62 59.95
C LYS A 24 14.65 -2.37 59.05
N LYS A 25 15.71 -1.59 58.82
CA LYS A 25 15.66 -0.42 57.94
C LYS A 25 15.61 -0.87 56.48
N LEU A 26 16.38 -1.89 56.11
CA LEU A 26 16.33 -2.51 54.78
C LEU A 26 14.93 -3.07 54.50
N GLY A 27 14.37 -3.85 55.43
CA GLY A 27 13.01 -4.41 55.27
C GLY A 27 11.95 -3.32 55.01
N LYS A 28 11.94 -2.25 55.82
CA LYS A 28 11.02 -1.12 55.64
C LYS A 28 11.22 -0.37 54.31
N MET A 29 12.44 -0.36 53.78
CA MET A 29 12.72 0.25 52.48
C MET A 29 12.12 -0.59 51.36
N ILE A 30 12.29 -1.91 51.41
CA ILE A 30 11.73 -2.85 50.44
C ILE A 30 10.20 -2.77 50.44
N ASP A 31 9.57 -2.75 51.61
CA ASP A 31 8.10 -2.61 51.72
C ASP A 31 7.62 -1.32 51.03
N ARG A 32 8.35 -0.21 51.23
CA ARG A 32 8.06 1.07 50.57
C ARG A 32 8.38 1.07 49.06
N MET A 33 9.29 0.22 48.60
CA MET A 33 9.55 0.05 47.17
C MET A 33 8.36 -0.62 46.50
N PHE A 34 7.79 -1.68 47.10
CA PHE A 34 6.54 -2.27 46.62
C PHE A 34 5.41 -1.24 46.58
N ASP A 35 5.19 -0.50 47.67
CA ASP A 35 4.15 0.56 47.70
C ASP A 35 4.34 1.58 46.56
N THR A 36 5.60 1.92 46.25
CA THR A 36 5.92 2.89 45.19
C THR A 36 5.72 2.28 43.80
N MET A 37 6.13 1.03 43.60
CA MET A 37 5.95 0.30 42.36
C MET A 37 4.47 0.21 41.97
N TYR A 38 3.60 -0.17 42.91
CA TYR A 38 2.17 -0.28 42.66
C TYR A 38 1.49 1.07 42.38
N GLU A 39 1.90 2.15 43.06
CA GLU A 39 1.34 3.47 42.81
C GLU A 39 1.64 3.98 41.39
N TYR A 40 2.78 3.57 40.82
CA TYR A 40 3.20 3.94 39.48
C TYR A 40 2.74 2.92 38.41
N ASP A 41 1.84 2.00 38.78
CA ASP A 41 1.38 0.90 37.91
C ASP A 41 2.55 0.09 37.30
N GLY A 42 3.64 -0.05 38.07
CA GLY A 42 4.86 -0.73 37.63
C GLY A 42 4.86 -2.23 37.92
N VAL A 43 5.54 -2.97 37.05
CA VAL A 43 5.82 -4.42 37.24
C VAL A 43 7.08 -4.65 38.06
N GLY A 44 8.00 -3.69 38.07
CA GLY A 44 9.26 -3.75 38.79
C GLY A 44 9.74 -2.36 39.24
N LEU A 45 10.59 -2.35 40.26
CA LEU A 45 11.27 -1.15 40.74
C LEU A 45 12.62 -1.48 41.39
N ALA A 46 13.69 -0.89 40.86
CA ALA A 46 15.04 -0.96 41.40
C ALA A 46 15.35 0.22 42.33
N ALA A 47 16.13 -0.04 43.38
CA ALA A 47 16.56 0.97 44.36
C ALA A 47 17.20 2.24 43.76
N PRO A 48 18.03 2.21 42.69
CA PRO A 48 18.54 3.44 42.08
C PRO A 48 17.41 4.36 41.57
N GLN A 49 16.27 3.80 41.15
CA GLN A 49 15.11 4.58 40.70
C GLN A 49 14.41 5.33 41.84
N ILE A 50 14.72 5.03 43.10
CA ILE A 50 14.32 5.82 44.27
C ILE A 50 15.51 6.55 44.92
N ASN A 51 16.55 6.80 44.12
CA ASN A 51 17.80 7.46 44.51
C ASN A 51 18.56 6.72 45.63
N GLN A 52 18.53 5.38 45.62
CA GLN A 52 19.28 4.52 46.54
C GLN A 52 20.21 3.59 45.73
N PRO A 53 21.52 3.89 45.60
CA PRO A 53 22.45 3.12 44.76
C PRO A 53 22.93 1.83 45.44
N ILE A 54 21.98 1.00 45.90
CA ILE A 54 22.23 -0.31 46.52
C ILE A 54 21.54 -1.41 45.71
N ARG A 55 22.11 -2.62 45.75
CA ARG A 55 21.74 -3.72 44.86
C ARG A 55 20.45 -4.41 45.31
N VAL A 56 19.32 -3.71 45.22
CA VAL A 56 17.98 -4.16 45.65
C VAL A 56 16.94 -3.82 44.58
N ALA A 57 16.09 -4.77 44.21
CA ALA A 57 14.93 -4.57 43.36
C ALA A 57 13.71 -5.32 43.90
N VAL A 58 12.52 -4.90 43.48
CA VAL A 58 11.25 -5.59 43.71
C VAL A 58 10.57 -5.84 42.37
N VAL A 59 9.91 -6.98 42.23
CA VAL A 59 9.16 -7.34 41.01
C VAL A 59 7.86 -8.00 41.43
N HIS A 60 6.76 -7.65 40.76
CA HIS A 60 5.50 -8.36 40.86
C HIS A 60 4.82 -8.35 39.50
N THR A 61 4.70 -9.54 38.92
CA THR A 61 3.95 -9.81 37.71
C THR A 61 2.58 -10.37 38.07
N ASP A 62 1.59 -10.22 37.18
CA ASP A 62 0.21 -10.72 37.39
C ASP A 62 0.09 -12.25 37.32
N ASP A 63 1.20 -12.97 37.16
CA ASP A 63 1.23 -14.41 37.20
C ASP A 63 1.21 -14.95 38.65
N GLU A 64 0.95 -16.25 38.81
CA GLU A 64 0.79 -16.91 40.13
C GLU A 64 2.08 -16.91 41.00
N THR A 65 3.14 -16.21 40.59
CA THR A 65 4.45 -16.19 41.28
C THR A 65 4.52 -15.25 42.48
N GLY A 66 3.60 -14.27 42.56
CA GLY A 66 3.49 -13.32 43.66
C GLY A 66 4.68 -12.33 43.74
N PRO A 67 4.63 -11.35 44.66
CA PRO A 67 5.65 -10.32 44.76
C PRO A 67 6.97 -10.89 45.27
N ILE A 68 8.08 -10.59 44.59
CA ILE A 68 9.42 -11.01 44.97
C ILE A 68 10.34 -9.83 45.27
N GLU A 69 11.23 -10.04 46.24
CA GLU A 69 12.32 -9.14 46.55
C GLU A 69 13.65 -9.74 46.06
N LEU A 70 14.48 -8.90 45.46
CA LEU A 70 15.77 -9.27 44.90
C LEU A 70 16.86 -8.48 45.59
N ILE A 71 17.62 -9.11 46.50
CA ILE A 71 18.77 -8.48 47.17
C ILE A 71 20.06 -9.14 46.71
N ASN A 72 20.97 -8.34 46.17
CA ASN A 72 22.19 -8.81 45.52
C ASN A 72 21.95 -9.93 44.48
N PRO A 73 20.96 -9.83 43.59
CA PRO A 73 20.64 -10.89 42.63
C PRO A 73 21.81 -11.15 41.67
N GLU A 74 21.90 -12.36 41.12
CA GLU A 74 22.87 -12.77 40.10
C GLU A 74 22.25 -13.88 39.25
N ILE A 75 22.28 -13.74 37.92
CA ILE A 75 21.82 -14.79 37.00
C ILE A 75 22.89 -15.89 36.97
N ILE A 76 22.51 -17.12 37.30
CA ILE A 76 23.41 -18.28 37.36
C ILE A 76 23.19 -19.26 36.21
N GLU A 77 22.01 -19.25 35.59
CA GLU A 77 21.67 -20.02 34.39
C GLU A 77 20.75 -19.16 33.52
N ALA A 78 20.91 -19.20 32.19
CA ALA A 78 20.08 -18.47 31.23
C ALA A 78 20.00 -19.24 29.90
N THR A 79 18.81 -19.37 29.34
CA THR A 79 18.56 -20.11 28.10
C THR A 79 17.43 -19.49 27.29
N GLY A 80 17.45 -19.68 25.97
CA GLY A 80 16.48 -19.10 25.05
C GLY A 80 16.77 -17.62 24.76
N SER A 81 16.06 -17.06 23.79
CA SER A 81 16.09 -15.64 23.47
C SER A 81 14.69 -15.20 23.04
N GLU A 82 14.25 -14.05 23.52
CA GLU A 82 12.99 -13.41 23.16
C GLU A 82 13.18 -11.90 22.98
N ILE A 83 12.55 -11.33 21.95
CA ILE A 83 12.49 -9.88 21.71
C ILE A 83 11.06 -9.43 21.97
N ASP A 84 10.90 -8.43 22.83
CA ASP A 84 9.62 -7.81 23.15
C ASP A 84 9.85 -6.38 23.63
N ASP A 85 8.79 -5.57 23.62
CA ASP A 85 8.85 -4.16 24.03
C ASP A 85 8.99 -4.02 25.56
N GLU A 86 9.90 -3.14 25.97
CA GLU A 86 10.09 -2.74 27.37
C GLU A 86 9.82 -1.25 27.55
N GLY A 87 9.34 -0.89 28.75
CA GLY A 87 9.23 0.48 29.22
C GLY A 87 9.79 0.60 30.64
N CYS A 88 10.09 1.82 31.10
CA CYS A 88 10.70 2.05 32.41
C CYS A 88 10.03 3.22 33.14
N LEU A 89 9.80 3.07 34.45
CA LEU A 89 9.22 4.12 35.30
C LEU A 89 10.09 5.39 35.37
N SER A 90 11.39 5.26 35.11
CA SER A 90 12.34 6.39 35.05
C SER A 90 12.41 7.05 33.67
N MET A 91 11.65 6.57 32.68
CA MET A 91 11.58 7.07 31.30
C MET A 91 10.12 7.03 30.80
N PRO A 92 9.22 7.81 31.41
CA PRO A 92 7.79 7.74 31.10
C PRO A 92 7.52 8.03 29.61
N GLY A 93 6.72 7.17 28.98
CA GLY A 93 6.33 7.29 27.57
C GLY A 93 7.37 6.78 26.55
N ILE A 94 8.50 6.25 27.01
CA ILE A 94 9.51 5.65 26.14
C ILE A 94 9.38 4.13 26.22
N PHE A 95 9.22 3.51 25.05
CA PHE A 95 9.15 2.06 24.88
C PHE A 95 10.06 1.62 23.73
N GLY A 96 10.52 0.38 23.75
CA GLY A 96 11.14 -0.21 22.59
C GLY A 96 11.63 -1.65 22.79
N PRO A 97 12.00 -2.32 21.69
CA PRO A 97 12.25 -3.75 21.69
C PRO A 97 13.62 -4.05 22.32
N VAL A 98 13.64 -5.00 23.25
CA VAL A 98 14.87 -5.48 23.91
C VAL A 98 14.93 -7.00 23.85
N GLU A 99 16.10 -7.54 23.50
CA GLU A 99 16.36 -8.98 23.55
C GLU A 99 16.68 -9.41 25.00
N ARG A 100 16.00 -10.46 25.47
CA ARG A 100 16.17 -11.06 26.81
C ARG A 100 16.30 -12.57 26.71
N PHE A 101 16.88 -13.19 27.74
CA PHE A 101 16.80 -14.64 27.88
C PHE A 101 15.37 -15.03 28.27
N GLU A 102 14.78 -15.96 27.53
CA GLU A 102 13.42 -16.47 27.76
C GLU A 102 13.29 -17.16 29.13
N GLN A 103 14.34 -17.85 29.58
CA GLN A 103 14.38 -18.57 30.85
C GLN A 103 15.65 -18.23 31.61
N ILE A 104 15.51 -17.93 32.90
CA ILE A 104 16.63 -17.63 33.79
C ILE A 104 16.50 -18.33 35.15
N VAL A 105 17.64 -18.59 35.78
CA VAL A 105 17.74 -18.92 37.20
C VAL A 105 18.56 -17.85 37.89
N VAL A 106 17.96 -17.20 38.87
CA VAL A 106 18.57 -16.11 39.65
C VAL A 106 18.89 -16.60 41.05
N LYS A 107 20.14 -16.41 41.48
CA LYS A 107 20.55 -16.50 42.88
C LYS A 107 20.41 -15.12 43.51
N SER A 108 19.61 -15.01 44.56
CA SER A 108 19.36 -13.76 45.28
C SER A 108 19.46 -13.98 46.79
N GLN A 109 19.27 -12.92 47.57
CA GLN A 109 19.10 -12.98 49.02
C GLN A 109 17.75 -12.38 49.41
N ASP A 110 17.16 -12.89 50.48
CA ASP A 110 15.99 -12.28 51.10
C ASP A 110 16.37 -11.17 52.09
N ARG A 111 15.37 -10.47 52.64
CA ARG A 111 15.55 -9.40 53.64
C ARG A 111 16.22 -9.84 54.95
N LEU A 112 16.38 -11.15 55.18
CA LEU A 112 17.13 -11.73 56.30
C LEU A 112 18.56 -12.16 55.90
N GLY A 113 18.94 -11.96 54.64
CA GLY A 113 20.24 -12.31 54.07
C GLY A 113 20.38 -13.77 53.65
N ARG A 114 19.30 -14.56 53.73
CA ARG A 114 19.31 -15.98 53.35
C ARG A 114 19.32 -16.10 51.83
N SER A 115 20.13 -17.00 51.29
CA SER A 115 20.18 -17.23 49.84
C SER A 115 18.91 -17.90 49.35
N VAL A 116 18.36 -17.40 48.25
CA VAL A 116 17.21 -17.94 47.54
C VAL A 116 17.56 -18.16 46.07
N LYS A 117 16.90 -19.14 45.44
CA LYS A 117 16.98 -19.38 43.99
C LYS A 117 15.60 -19.18 43.40
N ILE A 118 15.51 -18.39 42.34
CA ILE A 118 14.27 -18.06 41.64
C ILE A 118 14.43 -18.55 40.21
N LYS A 119 13.47 -19.36 39.75
CA LYS A 119 13.35 -19.74 38.34
C LYS A 119 12.28 -18.86 37.72
N ALA A 120 12.59 -18.21 36.60
CA ALA A 120 11.66 -17.34 35.90
C ALA A 120 11.67 -17.66 34.40
N ASN A 121 10.53 -17.44 33.76
CA ASN A 121 10.37 -17.57 32.31
C ASN A 121 9.51 -16.43 31.77
N GLY A 122 9.57 -16.21 30.45
CA GLY A 122 8.78 -15.22 29.72
C GLY A 122 8.78 -13.84 30.37
N PHE A 123 7.61 -13.22 30.49
CA PHE A 123 7.47 -11.87 31.02
C PHE A 123 8.07 -11.68 32.43
N PHE A 124 7.98 -12.69 33.30
CA PHE A 124 8.60 -12.62 34.63
C PHE A 124 10.13 -12.65 34.57
N ALA A 125 10.71 -13.46 33.67
CA ALA A 125 12.14 -13.45 33.42
C ALA A 125 12.60 -12.10 32.86
N ARG A 126 11.83 -11.50 31.95
CA ARG A 126 12.08 -10.17 31.39
C ARG A 126 12.08 -9.08 32.46
N ALA A 127 11.04 -9.02 33.30
CA ALA A 127 10.94 -8.04 34.37
C ALA A 127 12.14 -8.12 35.34
N ILE A 128 12.56 -9.32 35.73
CA ILE A 128 13.75 -9.50 36.58
C ILE A 128 15.03 -9.02 35.89
N GLN A 129 15.23 -9.35 34.62
CA GLN A 129 16.41 -8.90 33.86
C GLN A 129 16.45 -7.38 33.71
N HIS A 130 15.29 -6.75 33.48
CA HIS A 130 15.15 -5.29 33.42
C HIS A 130 15.58 -4.64 34.73
N GLU A 131 15.04 -5.10 35.86
CA GLU A 131 15.42 -4.53 37.16
C GLU A 131 16.89 -4.78 37.52
N MET A 132 17.44 -5.93 37.13
CA MET A 132 18.85 -6.23 37.33
C MET A 132 19.77 -5.30 36.53
N ASP A 133 19.38 -4.87 35.32
CA ASP A 133 20.13 -3.90 34.53
C ASP A 133 20.25 -2.56 35.26
N HIS A 134 19.16 -2.08 35.86
CA HIS A 134 19.19 -0.88 36.69
C HIS A 134 20.21 -0.99 37.83
N LEU A 135 20.32 -2.17 38.46
CA LEU A 135 21.30 -2.40 39.52
C LEU A 135 22.76 -2.36 39.02
N ASP A 136 22.97 -2.55 37.73
CA ASP A 136 24.27 -2.48 37.07
C ASP A 136 24.50 -1.14 36.35
N GLY A 137 23.57 -0.18 36.47
CA GLY A 137 23.65 1.16 35.87
C GLY A 137 23.31 1.18 34.37
N VAL A 138 22.65 0.13 33.88
CA VAL A 138 22.24 -0.03 32.49
C VAL A 138 20.75 0.30 32.37
N LEU A 139 20.39 1.09 31.36
CA LEU A 139 19.00 1.37 31.01
C LEU A 139 18.60 0.47 29.84
N PHE A 140 17.31 0.13 29.74
CA PHE A 140 16.81 -0.67 28.62
C PHE A 140 17.10 -0.02 27.26
N THR A 141 17.15 1.32 27.20
CA THR A 141 17.54 2.07 25.99
C THR A 141 18.96 1.77 25.52
N ASP A 142 19.85 1.30 26.39
CA ASP A 142 21.20 0.90 26.01
C ASP A 142 21.23 -0.51 25.36
N LYS A 143 20.10 -1.23 25.44
CA LYS A 143 19.92 -2.60 24.94
C LYS A 143 18.82 -2.71 23.88
N LEU A 144 18.34 -1.58 23.37
CA LEU A 144 17.38 -1.60 22.27
C LEU A 144 17.99 -2.35 21.09
N VAL A 145 17.27 -3.36 20.61
CA VAL A 145 17.65 -4.05 19.39
C VAL A 145 17.13 -3.27 18.19
N GLU A 146 17.95 -3.14 17.15
CA GLU A 146 17.46 -2.71 15.85
C GLU A 146 16.56 -3.83 15.31
N THR A 147 15.24 -3.72 15.52
CA THR A 147 14.29 -4.39 14.64
C THR A 147 14.50 -3.81 13.25
N GLU A 148 14.52 -4.61 12.18
CA GLU A 148 14.59 -4.08 10.81
C GLU A 148 13.65 -2.88 10.69
N ALA A 149 14.22 -1.70 10.47
CA ALA A 149 13.45 -0.46 10.48
C ALA A 149 12.33 -0.61 9.47
N THR A 150 11.09 -0.32 9.87
CA THR A 150 9.93 -0.42 8.97
C THR A 150 10.23 0.35 7.68
N PRO A 151 10.28 -0.31 6.51
CA PRO A 151 10.78 0.30 5.29
C PRO A 151 10.08 1.61 4.98
N ARG A 152 10.84 2.66 4.70
CA ARG A 152 10.33 3.98 4.33
C ARG A 152 9.80 3.91 2.90
N VAL A 153 8.49 3.93 2.73
CA VAL A 153 7.83 3.82 1.43
C VAL A 153 7.55 5.21 0.88
N VAL A 154 7.98 5.47 -0.36
CA VAL A 154 7.42 6.56 -1.18
C VAL A 154 6.46 5.95 -2.20
N PHE A 155 5.23 6.47 -2.24
CA PHE A 155 4.23 6.03 -3.21
C PHE A 155 4.09 7.06 -4.35
N MET A 156 4.09 6.60 -5.61
CA MET A 156 3.93 7.46 -6.78
C MET A 156 2.70 7.05 -7.60
N GLY A 157 1.72 7.93 -7.73
CA GLY A 157 0.50 7.61 -8.47
C GLY A 157 -0.43 8.80 -8.69
N THR A 158 -1.44 8.62 -9.54
CA THR A 158 -2.36 9.71 -9.90
C THR A 158 -3.84 9.34 -9.86
N PRO A 159 -4.35 8.39 -10.67
CA PRO A 159 -5.79 8.15 -10.77
C PRO A 159 -6.33 7.31 -9.61
N GLU A 160 -7.65 7.10 -9.59
CA GLU A 160 -8.33 6.29 -8.54
C GLU A 160 -7.74 4.88 -8.41
N PHE A 161 -7.27 4.28 -9.51
CA PHE A 161 -6.58 2.98 -9.48
C PHE A 161 -5.41 2.97 -8.49
N ALA A 162 -4.60 4.03 -8.52
CA ALA A 162 -3.45 4.18 -7.64
C ALA A 162 -3.85 4.63 -6.23
N ALA A 163 -4.94 5.40 -6.10
CA ALA A 163 -5.46 5.82 -4.81
C ALA A 163 -5.91 4.62 -3.96
N ASN A 164 -6.58 3.63 -4.58
CA ASN A 164 -6.92 2.37 -3.92
C ASN A 164 -5.67 1.62 -3.43
N THR A 165 -4.65 1.50 -4.28
CA THR A 165 -3.38 0.85 -3.91
C THR A 165 -2.71 1.57 -2.74
N LEU A 166 -2.70 2.91 -2.72
CA LEU A 166 -2.16 3.69 -1.61
C LEU A 166 -2.91 3.43 -0.30
N ARG A 167 -4.25 3.41 -0.32
CA ARG A 167 -5.06 3.11 0.88
C ARG A 167 -4.69 1.76 1.49
N GLU A 168 -4.59 0.73 0.66
CA GLU A 168 -4.25 -0.62 1.11
C GLU A 168 -2.82 -0.72 1.66
N VAL A 169 -1.87 0.03 1.09
CA VAL A 169 -0.49 0.12 1.64
C VAL A 169 -0.50 0.80 3.02
N ILE A 170 -1.28 1.87 3.20
CA ILE A 170 -1.41 2.56 4.49
C ILE A 170 -2.11 1.66 5.52
N ASP A 171 -3.22 1.03 5.14
CA ASP A 171 -4.03 0.17 6.01
C ASP A 171 -3.28 -1.09 6.45
N ALA A 172 -2.37 -1.60 5.60
CA ALA A 172 -1.46 -2.70 5.95
C ALA A 172 -0.31 -2.28 6.90
N GLY A 173 -0.23 -1.01 7.30
CA GLY A 173 0.72 -0.52 8.30
C GLY A 173 2.11 -0.18 7.74
N TYR A 174 2.28 -0.06 6.42
CA TYR A 174 3.55 0.37 5.84
C TYR A 174 3.81 1.85 6.12
N ASN A 175 5.07 2.17 6.40
CA ASN A 175 5.51 3.54 6.70
C ASN A 175 5.62 4.38 5.42
N VAL A 176 4.49 4.93 4.96
CA VAL A 176 4.45 5.82 3.78
C VAL A 176 4.95 7.22 4.17
N VAL A 177 6.21 7.50 3.87
CA VAL A 177 6.89 8.76 4.25
C VAL A 177 6.63 9.91 3.28
N GLY A 178 6.06 9.62 2.11
CA GLY A 178 5.61 10.64 1.17
C GLY A 178 4.95 10.09 -0.07
N VAL A 179 4.18 10.95 -0.73
CA VAL A 179 3.45 10.64 -1.95
C VAL A 179 3.88 11.58 -3.08
N VAL A 180 4.05 11.05 -4.29
CA VAL A 180 4.28 11.84 -5.49
C VAL A 180 3.11 11.66 -6.45
N SER A 181 2.53 12.77 -6.88
CA SER A 181 1.40 12.76 -7.81
C SER A 181 1.56 13.82 -8.90
N GLN A 182 0.80 13.69 -9.98
CA GLN A 182 0.74 14.74 -11.00
C GLN A 182 0.21 16.05 -10.39
N PRO A 183 0.61 17.22 -10.93
CA PRO A 183 0.01 18.49 -10.54
C PRO A 183 -1.51 18.51 -10.71
N ASP A 184 -2.19 19.26 -9.85
CA ASP A 184 -3.64 19.44 -9.92
C ASP A 184 -4.03 20.02 -11.30
N LYS A 185 -5.06 19.44 -11.93
CA LYS A 185 -5.50 19.85 -13.27
C LYS A 185 -6.94 20.36 -13.22
N PRO A 186 -7.30 21.33 -14.09
CA PRO A 186 -8.68 21.74 -14.24
C PRO A 186 -9.50 20.60 -14.85
N VAL A 187 -10.57 20.20 -14.16
CA VAL A 187 -11.46 19.11 -14.61
C VAL A 187 -12.85 19.63 -15.00
N GLY A 188 -13.48 18.91 -15.94
CA GLY A 188 -14.83 19.20 -16.38
C GLY A 188 -14.98 20.52 -17.15
N ARG A 189 -16.24 20.86 -17.49
CA ARG A 189 -16.56 22.06 -18.29
C ARG A 189 -16.33 23.37 -17.54
N LYS A 190 -16.42 23.35 -16.20
CA LYS A 190 -16.23 24.52 -15.33
C LYS A 190 -14.76 24.81 -15.01
N ARG A 191 -13.82 23.92 -15.41
CA ARG A 191 -12.37 24.02 -15.19
C ARG A 191 -12.01 24.25 -13.71
N GLU A 192 -12.75 23.64 -12.80
CA GLU A 192 -12.41 23.64 -11.38
C GLU A 192 -11.10 22.86 -11.19
N ILE A 193 -10.14 23.45 -10.48
CA ILE A 193 -8.89 22.77 -10.11
C ILE A 193 -9.25 21.75 -9.05
N LYS A 194 -9.04 20.47 -9.35
CA LYS A 194 -9.22 19.39 -8.38
C LYS A 194 -7.89 18.70 -8.09
N PRO A 195 -7.64 18.33 -6.82
CA PRO A 195 -6.54 17.45 -6.48
C PRO A 195 -6.69 16.11 -7.19
N THR A 196 -5.57 15.40 -7.34
CA THR A 196 -5.59 14.02 -7.83
C THR A 196 -6.18 13.11 -6.75
N PRO A 197 -6.85 12.00 -7.11
CA PRO A 197 -7.32 11.01 -6.14
C PRO A 197 -6.25 10.55 -5.14
N VAL A 198 -5.02 10.32 -5.62
CA VAL A 198 -3.88 9.95 -4.77
C VAL A 198 -3.51 11.05 -3.78
N LYS A 199 -3.53 12.33 -4.20
CA LYS A 199 -3.30 13.47 -3.31
C LYS A 199 -4.39 13.58 -2.25
N GLU A 200 -5.65 13.35 -2.60
CA GLU A 200 -6.76 13.38 -1.63
C GLU A 200 -6.56 12.33 -0.53
N VAL A 201 -6.16 11.11 -0.88
CA VAL A 201 -5.83 10.06 0.10
C VAL A 201 -4.65 10.49 0.98
N ALA A 202 -3.55 10.93 0.38
CA ALA A 202 -2.36 11.33 1.14
C ALA A 202 -2.67 12.44 2.17
N LEU A 203 -3.42 13.47 1.76
CA LEU A 203 -3.82 14.57 2.65
C LEU A 203 -4.75 14.11 3.78
N ALA A 204 -5.60 13.11 3.54
CA ALA A 204 -6.49 12.56 4.57
C ALA A 204 -5.74 11.76 5.65
N HIS A 205 -4.51 11.31 5.36
CA HIS A 205 -3.64 10.58 6.29
C HIS A 205 -2.42 11.40 6.74
N ASP A 206 -2.44 12.72 6.54
CA ASP A 206 -1.34 13.63 6.89
C ASP A 206 0.03 13.27 6.26
N ILE A 207 0.01 12.64 5.08
CA ILE A 207 1.22 12.25 4.35
C ILE A 207 1.66 13.39 3.42
N PRO A 208 2.95 13.79 3.41
CA PRO A 208 3.43 14.87 2.56
C PRO A 208 3.31 14.51 1.06
N VAL A 209 2.86 15.49 0.26
CA VAL A 209 2.64 15.33 -1.19
C VAL A 209 3.60 16.19 -1.99
N LEU A 210 4.33 15.57 -2.92
CA LEU A 210 5.17 16.21 -3.92
C LEU A 210 4.44 16.19 -5.27
N GLN A 211 4.43 17.34 -5.97
CA GLN A 211 3.78 17.46 -7.29
C GLN A 211 4.71 18.10 -8.33
N PRO A 212 5.85 17.47 -8.65
CA PRO A 212 6.76 18.01 -9.64
C PRO A 212 6.07 18.06 -11.01
N ALA A 213 6.24 19.18 -11.72
CA ALA A 213 5.77 19.28 -13.10
C ALA A 213 6.43 18.22 -14.00
N LYS A 214 7.70 17.90 -13.71
CA LYS A 214 8.46 16.81 -14.33
C LYS A 214 9.41 16.20 -13.31
N ILE A 215 9.17 14.95 -12.92
CA ILE A 215 9.99 14.23 -11.94
C ILE A 215 11.45 14.11 -12.36
N ARG A 216 11.73 14.04 -13.66
CA ARG A 216 13.11 13.98 -14.18
C ARG A 216 13.93 15.26 -13.92
N GLU A 217 13.27 16.37 -13.63
CA GLU A 217 13.87 17.69 -13.40
C GLU A 217 13.80 18.08 -11.91
N ASP A 218 12.83 17.57 -11.16
CA ASP A 218 12.56 17.92 -9.76
C ASP A 218 12.22 16.67 -8.94
N TYR A 219 13.25 16.01 -8.42
CA TYR A 219 13.16 14.79 -7.62
C TYR A 219 13.90 14.87 -6.28
N GLN A 220 14.59 15.97 -5.98
CA GLN A 220 15.41 16.07 -4.76
C GLN A 220 14.55 15.92 -3.49
N GLY A 221 13.38 16.55 -3.47
CA GLY A 221 12.44 16.41 -2.35
C GLY A 221 11.99 14.96 -2.11
N LEU A 222 11.96 14.11 -3.14
CA LEU A 222 11.71 12.67 -2.99
C LEU A 222 12.90 11.98 -2.33
N LEU A 223 14.12 12.25 -2.80
CA LEU A 223 15.34 11.64 -2.27
C LEU A 223 15.62 12.04 -0.82
N ASP A 224 15.27 13.27 -0.44
CA ASP A 224 15.40 13.78 0.92
C ASP A 224 14.51 13.01 1.91
N LEU A 225 13.44 12.35 1.43
CA LEU A 225 12.63 11.44 2.24
C LEU A 225 13.34 10.12 2.54
N LYS A 226 14.50 9.83 1.91
CA LYS A 226 15.29 8.61 2.09
C LYS A 226 14.42 7.34 1.99
N PRO A 227 13.75 7.10 0.84
CA PRO A 227 12.94 5.90 0.69
C PRO A 227 13.80 4.64 0.71
N ASP A 228 13.32 3.60 1.37
CA ASP A 228 13.84 2.24 1.27
C ASP A 228 13.16 1.46 0.15
N LEU A 229 11.93 1.84 -0.19
CA LEU A 229 11.13 1.28 -1.29
C LEU A 229 10.35 2.40 -2.00
N ILE A 230 10.29 2.34 -3.32
CA ILE A 230 9.35 3.15 -4.11
C ILE A 230 8.29 2.23 -4.71
N ILE A 231 7.02 2.57 -4.49
CA ILE A 231 5.89 1.88 -5.10
C ILE A 231 5.24 2.83 -6.10
N THR A 232 5.08 2.39 -7.34
CA THR A 232 4.43 3.20 -8.39
C THR A 232 3.18 2.51 -8.92
N ALA A 233 2.15 3.30 -9.19
CA ALA A 233 0.93 2.83 -9.84
C ALA A 233 0.35 3.97 -10.68
N ALA A 234 0.29 3.78 -12.00
CA ALA A 234 -0.29 4.76 -12.93
C ALA A 234 0.18 6.22 -12.70
N TYR A 235 1.48 6.43 -12.49
CA TYR A 235 2.05 7.76 -12.19
C TYR A 235 2.04 8.70 -13.41
N GLY A 236 2.35 8.16 -14.59
CA GLY A 236 2.23 8.89 -15.87
C GLY A 236 3.39 9.84 -16.21
N GLN A 237 4.53 9.74 -15.51
CA GLN A 237 5.79 10.35 -15.95
C GLN A 237 6.91 9.31 -15.95
N ILE A 238 7.92 9.53 -16.79
CA ILE A 238 9.12 8.70 -16.82
C ILE A 238 9.97 9.06 -15.59
N VAL A 239 10.28 8.05 -14.78
CA VAL A 239 11.07 8.19 -13.55
C VAL A 239 12.55 7.99 -13.88
N PRO A 240 13.46 8.91 -13.50
CA PRO A 240 14.88 8.79 -13.83
C PRO A 240 15.58 7.71 -13.00
N MET A 241 16.66 7.12 -13.52
CA MET A 241 17.45 6.09 -12.83
C MET A 241 17.92 6.51 -11.43
N ALA A 242 18.28 7.78 -11.24
CA ALA A 242 18.68 8.31 -9.93
C ALA A 242 17.59 8.15 -8.85
N VAL A 243 16.32 8.08 -9.24
CA VAL A 243 15.20 7.80 -8.33
C VAL A 243 14.95 6.30 -8.24
N LEU A 244 15.08 5.54 -9.33
CA LEU A 244 14.84 4.09 -9.35
C LEU A 244 15.88 3.30 -8.53
N GLU A 245 17.14 3.76 -8.51
CA GLU A 245 18.27 3.10 -7.82
C GLU A 245 18.47 3.59 -6.38
N ALA A 246 17.78 4.66 -5.97
CA ALA A 246 17.93 5.21 -4.63
C ALA A 246 17.47 4.29 -3.49
N PRO A 247 16.33 3.57 -3.60
CA PRO A 247 15.82 2.74 -2.51
C PRO A 247 16.52 1.38 -2.46
N GLN A 248 16.87 0.89 -1.26
CA GLN A 248 17.56 -0.39 -1.08
C GLN A 248 16.75 -1.60 -1.59
N TYR A 249 15.42 -1.57 -1.48
CA TYR A 249 14.50 -2.58 -2.00
C TYR A 249 14.05 -2.28 -3.44
N GLY A 250 14.60 -1.22 -4.05
CA GLY A 250 14.32 -0.78 -5.41
C GLY A 250 13.01 -0.01 -5.58
N ALA A 251 12.65 0.18 -6.85
CA ALA A 251 11.37 0.77 -7.26
C ALA A 251 10.54 -0.27 -8.00
N ILE A 252 9.29 -0.46 -7.59
CA ILE A 252 8.34 -1.40 -8.18
C ILE A 252 7.14 -0.69 -8.79
N ASN A 253 6.49 -1.31 -9.78
CA ASN A 253 5.29 -0.80 -10.41
C ASN A 253 4.15 -1.83 -10.36
N VAL A 254 2.93 -1.33 -10.14
CA VAL A 254 1.68 -2.09 -10.26
C VAL A 254 1.13 -1.90 -11.67
N HIS A 255 1.42 -2.85 -12.56
CA HIS A 255 1.06 -2.76 -13.98
C HIS A 255 -0.19 -3.53 -14.32
N ALA A 256 -1.16 -2.89 -14.97
CA ALA A 256 -2.48 -3.46 -15.23
C ALA A 256 -2.54 -4.33 -16.51
N SER A 257 -1.53 -5.19 -16.71
CA SER A 257 -1.57 -6.32 -17.65
C SER A 257 -0.80 -7.52 -17.10
N LEU A 258 -0.95 -8.66 -17.79
CA LEU A 258 -0.06 -9.81 -17.63
C LEU A 258 1.20 -9.59 -18.49
N LEU A 259 2.25 -9.02 -17.90
CA LEU A 259 3.53 -8.85 -18.59
C LEU A 259 4.11 -10.23 -19.02
N PRO A 260 4.85 -10.30 -20.14
CA PRO A 260 5.36 -9.20 -20.97
C PRO A 260 4.37 -8.59 -21.98
N LYS A 261 3.12 -9.07 -22.05
CA LYS A 261 2.11 -8.46 -22.92
C LYS A 261 1.71 -7.07 -22.41
N TYR A 262 1.41 -6.18 -23.35
CA TYR A 262 0.84 -4.86 -23.12
C TYR A 262 1.70 -3.89 -22.29
N ARG A 263 3.02 -3.85 -22.52
CA ARG A 263 3.88 -2.77 -22.01
C ARG A 263 3.37 -1.41 -22.50
N GLY A 264 3.22 -0.41 -21.62
CA GLY A 264 2.77 0.93 -22.01
C GLY A 264 1.64 1.53 -21.18
N GLY A 265 1.06 2.61 -21.70
CA GLY A 265 0.18 3.51 -20.95
C GLY A 265 -1.30 3.15 -20.95
N ALA A 266 -1.76 2.24 -21.83
CA ALA A 266 -3.17 1.87 -21.92
C ALA A 266 -3.41 0.33 -21.99
N PRO A 267 -2.81 -0.47 -21.08
CA PRO A 267 -2.91 -1.93 -21.13
C PRO A 267 -4.34 -2.45 -21.03
N ILE A 268 -5.15 -1.87 -20.14
CA ILE A 268 -6.55 -2.27 -19.92
C ILE A 268 -7.38 -2.05 -21.20
N HIS A 269 -7.25 -0.88 -21.83
CA HIS A 269 -7.90 -0.58 -23.11
C HIS A 269 -7.50 -1.59 -24.17
N GLN A 270 -6.19 -1.83 -24.33
CA GLN A 270 -5.69 -2.66 -25.41
C GLN A 270 -6.12 -4.12 -25.26
N ALA A 271 -6.04 -4.70 -24.06
CA ALA A 271 -6.49 -6.08 -23.82
C ALA A 271 -7.96 -6.28 -24.19
N ILE A 272 -8.83 -5.32 -23.84
CA ILE A 272 -10.25 -5.37 -24.20
C ILE A 272 -10.45 -5.21 -25.72
N ILE A 273 -9.74 -4.27 -26.35
CA ILE A 273 -9.83 -4.00 -27.80
C ILE A 273 -9.40 -5.23 -28.62
N ASP A 274 -8.35 -5.92 -28.19
CA ASP A 274 -7.83 -7.12 -28.84
C ASP A 274 -8.72 -8.36 -28.60
N GLY A 275 -9.73 -8.24 -27.74
CA GLY A 275 -10.68 -9.31 -27.46
C GLY A 275 -10.13 -10.40 -26.54
N GLU A 276 -9.15 -10.07 -25.69
CA GLU A 276 -8.65 -11.00 -24.68
C GLU A 276 -9.78 -11.42 -23.72
N THR A 277 -9.78 -12.69 -23.32
CA THR A 277 -10.74 -13.25 -22.35
C THR A 277 -10.25 -13.14 -20.91
N GLU A 278 -8.98 -12.81 -20.74
CA GLU A 278 -8.34 -12.59 -19.45
C GLU A 278 -7.26 -11.51 -19.56
N THR A 279 -7.02 -10.83 -18.46
CA THR A 279 -5.88 -9.94 -18.28
C THR A 279 -5.44 -10.08 -16.82
N GLY A 280 -4.77 -9.09 -16.25
CA GLY A 280 -4.30 -9.19 -14.89
C GLY A 280 -3.48 -8.01 -14.45
N VAL A 281 -2.82 -8.20 -13.32
CA VAL A 281 -1.84 -7.26 -12.79
C VAL A 281 -0.51 -7.97 -12.63
N THR A 282 0.57 -7.29 -12.97
CA THR A 282 1.94 -7.71 -12.66
C THR A 282 2.58 -6.67 -11.75
N ILE A 283 3.19 -7.14 -10.65
CA ILE A 283 4.12 -6.33 -9.87
C ILE A 283 5.50 -6.59 -10.43
N MET A 284 6.22 -5.55 -10.85
CA MET A 284 7.56 -5.70 -11.42
C MET A 284 8.52 -4.62 -10.93
N TYR A 285 9.81 -4.91 -10.98
CA TYR A 285 10.82 -3.86 -10.84
C TYR A 285 10.71 -2.86 -11.99
N MET A 286 11.06 -1.62 -11.69
CA MET A 286 11.19 -0.56 -12.68
C MET A 286 12.62 -0.49 -13.20
N VAL A 287 12.74 -0.32 -14.51
CA VAL A 287 14.01 -0.08 -15.22
C VAL A 287 13.79 1.05 -16.23
N ASP A 288 14.87 1.57 -16.81
CA ASP A 288 14.80 2.65 -17.81
C ASP A 288 13.94 2.28 -19.02
N LYS A 289 14.00 1.01 -19.46
CA LYS A 289 13.15 0.48 -20.53
C LYS A 289 11.72 0.31 -20.02
N LEU A 290 10.79 0.99 -20.70
CA LEU A 290 9.35 1.01 -20.39
C LEU A 290 8.79 -0.39 -20.07
N ASP A 291 8.30 -0.55 -18.84
CA ASP A 291 7.64 -1.75 -18.31
C ASP A 291 8.38 -3.07 -18.57
N ALA A 292 9.72 -3.03 -18.61
CA ALA A 292 10.55 -4.17 -19.00
C ALA A 292 11.36 -4.81 -17.85
N GLY A 293 11.15 -4.38 -16.61
CA GLY A 293 11.85 -4.94 -15.46
C GLY A 293 11.32 -6.32 -15.06
N ASP A 294 12.09 -7.02 -14.24
CA ASP A 294 11.77 -8.39 -13.82
C ASP A 294 10.48 -8.42 -12.98
N MET A 295 9.65 -9.41 -13.27
CA MET A 295 8.32 -9.58 -12.69
C MET A 295 8.42 -10.28 -11.34
N LEU A 296 7.85 -9.70 -10.30
CA LEU A 296 7.83 -10.25 -8.94
C LEU A 296 6.64 -11.19 -8.73
N SER A 297 5.46 -10.78 -9.19
CA SER A 297 4.22 -11.52 -9.00
C SER A 297 3.17 -11.14 -10.04
N LYS A 298 2.18 -12.02 -10.24
CA LYS A 298 1.08 -11.81 -11.18
C LYS A 298 -0.24 -12.37 -10.66
N ILE A 299 -1.33 -11.72 -11.00
CA ILE A 299 -2.69 -12.20 -10.75
C ILE A 299 -3.53 -12.09 -12.02
N ILE A 300 -4.29 -13.14 -12.33
CA ILE A 300 -5.16 -13.22 -13.51
C ILE A 300 -6.57 -12.73 -13.11
N VAL A 301 -7.17 -11.93 -13.98
CA VAL A 301 -8.53 -11.41 -13.86
C VAL A 301 -9.29 -11.66 -15.17
N PRO A 302 -10.40 -12.41 -15.14
CA PRO A 302 -11.23 -12.63 -16.33
C PRO A 302 -11.81 -11.34 -16.89
N ILE A 303 -11.89 -11.26 -18.22
CA ILE A 303 -12.62 -10.21 -18.95
C ILE A 303 -13.94 -10.83 -19.42
N GLU A 304 -15.04 -10.42 -18.80
CA GLU A 304 -16.37 -10.86 -19.18
C GLU A 304 -16.82 -10.19 -20.49
N GLU A 305 -17.77 -10.83 -21.19
CA GLU A 305 -18.29 -10.34 -22.47
C GLU A 305 -18.79 -8.87 -22.42
N ARG A 306 -19.35 -8.46 -21.28
CA ARG A 306 -19.90 -7.10 -21.07
C ARG A 306 -18.97 -6.19 -20.28
N ASP A 307 -17.76 -6.64 -19.95
CA ASP A 307 -16.79 -5.79 -19.28
C ASP A 307 -16.36 -4.64 -20.18
N THR A 308 -16.25 -3.49 -19.54
CA THR A 308 -15.76 -2.23 -20.13
C THR A 308 -14.42 -1.89 -19.49
N VAL A 309 -13.70 -0.92 -20.05
CA VAL A 309 -12.51 -0.39 -19.36
C VAL A 309 -12.84 0.09 -17.96
N GLY A 310 -13.98 0.73 -17.75
CA GLY A 310 -14.39 1.19 -16.41
C GLY A 310 -14.50 0.03 -15.41
N THR A 311 -15.24 -1.03 -15.77
CA THR A 311 -15.40 -2.18 -14.87
C THR A 311 -14.09 -2.94 -14.67
N MET A 312 -13.26 -3.07 -15.71
CA MET A 312 -11.94 -3.69 -15.59
C MET A 312 -10.97 -2.84 -14.77
N PHE A 313 -11.07 -1.52 -14.82
CA PHE A 313 -10.27 -0.63 -13.99
C PHE A 313 -10.53 -0.87 -12.51
N ASP A 314 -11.80 -1.00 -12.11
CA ASP A 314 -12.18 -1.30 -10.72
C ASP A 314 -11.71 -2.71 -10.30
N LYS A 315 -11.95 -3.73 -11.14
CA LYS A 315 -11.51 -5.11 -10.89
C LYS A 315 -9.99 -5.21 -10.73
N LEU A 316 -9.24 -4.60 -11.65
CA LEU A 316 -7.77 -4.65 -11.65
C LEU A 316 -7.17 -3.79 -10.55
N SER A 317 -7.81 -2.69 -10.17
CA SER A 317 -7.37 -1.86 -9.04
C SER A 317 -7.42 -2.66 -7.73
N ALA A 318 -8.53 -3.35 -7.46
CA ALA A 318 -8.66 -4.19 -6.29
C ALA A 318 -7.69 -5.39 -6.32
N ALA A 319 -7.59 -6.07 -7.47
CA ALA A 319 -6.67 -7.20 -7.63
C ALA A 319 -5.20 -6.79 -7.48
N GLY A 320 -4.81 -5.64 -8.03
CA GLY A 320 -3.44 -5.14 -7.98
C GLY A 320 -3.04 -4.66 -6.59
N ALA A 321 -3.94 -4.01 -5.86
CA ALA A 321 -3.68 -3.65 -4.47
C ALA A 321 -3.47 -4.89 -3.59
N LYS A 322 -4.36 -5.88 -3.70
CA LYS A 322 -4.21 -7.15 -2.98
C LYS A 322 -2.90 -7.85 -3.32
N LEU A 323 -2.58 -7.99 -4.61
CA LEU A 323 -1.35 -8.62 -5.07
C LEU A 323 -0.11 -7.90 -4.54
N LEU A 324 -0.11 -6.57 -4.49
CA LEU A 324 0.98 -5.78 -3.94
C LEU A 324 1.22 -6.14 -2.46
N ILE A 325 0.18 -6.13 -1.62
CA ILE A 325 0.30 -6.46 -0.19
C ILE A 325 0.80 -7.89 0.02
N GLU A 326 0.40 -8.84 -0.82
CA GLU A 326 0.93 -10.21 -0.77
C GLU A 326 2.41 -10.31 -1.22
N THR A 327 2.87 -9.38 -2.07
CA THR A 327 4.22 -9.36 -2.64
C THR A 327 5.24 -8.71 -1.71
N LEU A 328 4.86 -7.63 -1.03
CA LEU A 328 5.76 -6.80 -0.23
C LEU A 328 6.55 -7.57 0.85
N PRO A 329 5.96 -8.51 1.63
CA PRO A 329 6.72 -9.25 2.64
C PRO A 329 7.89 -10.06 2.06
N GLN A 330 7.68 -10.71 0.91
CA GLN A 330 8.73 -11.51 0.26
C GLN A 330 9.83 -10.64 -0.34
N LEU A 331 9.45 -9.47 -0.88
CA LEU A 331 10.37 -8.47 -1.40
C LEU A 331 11.29 -7.94 -0.28
N ILE A 332 10.70 -7.50 0.83
CA ILE A 332 11.43 -6.91 1.97
C ILE A 332 12.33 -7.96 2.62
N ALA A 333 11.84 -9.19 2.79
CA ALA A 333 12.64 -10.29 3.34
C ALA A 333 13.74 -10.82 2.38
N GLY A 334 13.82 -10.29 1.14
CA GLY A 334 14.79 -10.74 0.14
C GLY A 334 14.57 -12.19 -0.33
N THR A 335 13.34 -12.72 -0.19
CA THR A 335 12.98 -14.10 -0.56
C THR A 335 12.24 -14.21 -1.88
N SER A 336 11.90 -13.07 -2.51
CA SER A 336 11.29 -13.03 -3.85
C SER A 336 12.24 -13.60 -4.92
N THR A 337 11.67 -14.28 -5.92
CA THR A 337 12.39 -14.78 -7.10
C THR A 337 11.89 -14.09 -8.38
N PRO A 338 12.47 -12.94 -8.78
CA PRO A 338 12.02 -12.19 -9.94
C PRO A 338 12.16 -12.99 -11.25
N GLU A 339 11.13 -12.92 -12.10
CA GLU A 339 11.07 -13.57 -13.41
C GLU A 339 11.41 -12.56 -14.52
N ALA A 340 12.50 -12.80 -15.25
CA ALA A 340 12.87 -11.98 -16.40
C ALA A 340 11.83 -12.10 -17.53
N GLN A 341 11.50 -10.96 -18.15
CA GLN A 341 10.54 -10.92 -19.24
C GLN A 341 11.13 -11.49 -20.54
N ARG A 342 10.40 -12.40 -21.19
CA ARG A 342 10.77 -12.94 -22.51
C ARG A 342 10.41 -11.95 -23.61
N GLU A 343 11.43 -11.46 -24.33
CA GLU A 343 11.25 -10.40 -25.33
C GLU A 343 10.41 -10.83 -26.55
N GLU A 344 10.35 -12.13 -26.87
CA GLU A 344 9.51 -12.68 -27.94
C GLU A 344 8.00 -12.62 -27.67
N ASP A 345 7.60 -12.51 -26.39
CA ASP A 345 6.20 -12.47 -25.95
C ASP A 345 5.71 -11.01 -25.73
N VAL A 346 6.56 -10.01 -26.00
CA VAL A 346 6.28 -8.59 -25.73
C VAL A 346 5.27 -8.04 -26.74
N THR A 347 4.23 -7.39 -26.22
CA THR A 347 3.33 -6.53 -26.99
C THR A 347 3.22 -5.16 -26.32
N PHE A 348 2.77 -4.14 -27.06
CA PHE A 348 2.71 -2.76 -26.57
C PHE A 348 1.29 -2.21 -26.54
N SER A 349 1.03 -1.34 -25.56
CA SER A 349 -0.25 -0.67 -25.31
C SER A 349 -0.05 0.86 -25.24
N PRO A 350 0.24 1.54 -26.36
CA PRO A 350 0.42 2.98 -26.36
C PRO A 350 -0.89 3.70 -25.98
N ASN A 351 -0.77 4.94 -25.49
CA ASN A 351 -1.93 5.78 -25.18
C ASN A 351 -2.90 5.87 -26.38
N ILE A 352 -4.21 5.83 -26.09
CA ILE A 352 -5.25 5.91 -27.12
C ILE A 352 -5.24 7.30 -27.76
N SER A 353 -5.02 7.35 -29.07
CA SER A 353 -5.11 8.58 -29.86
C SER A 353 -6.56 8.87 -30.25
N ARG A 354 -6.86 10.13 -30.56
CA ARG A 354 -8.20 10.53 -31.03
C ARG A 354 -8.65 9.81 -32.31
N GLU A 355 -7.71 9.45 -33.17
CA GLU A 355 -8.00 8.72 -34.41
C GLU A 355 -8.50 7.31 -34.10
N ARG A 356 -7.89 6.65 -33.10
CA ARG A 356 -8.32 5.33 -32.63
C ARG A 356 -9.69 5.35 -31.96
N GLU A 357 -10.19 6.51 -31.49
CA GLU A 357 -11.54 6.62 -30.96
C GLU A 357 -12.63 6.46 -32.04
N ARG A 358 -12.31 6.71 -33.31
CA ARG A 358 -13.27 6.62 -34.41
C ARG A 358 -13.56 5.15 -34.77
N LEU A 359 -14.84 4.83 -34.90
CA LEU A 359 -15.30 3.53 -35.38
C LEU A 359 -15.16 3.46 -36.91
N ASP A 360 -14.41 2.47 -37.37
CA ASP A 360 -14.31 2.09 -38.77
C ASP A 360 -15.21 0.88 -39.03
N PHE A 361 -16.40 1.12 -39.57
CA PHE A 361 -17.41 0.09 -39.83
C PHE A 361 -16.99 -0.92 -40.91
N SER A 362 -15.84 -0.77 -41.56
CA SER A 362 -15.29 -1.82 -42.44
C SER A 362 -14.68 -3.00 -41.67
N ARG A 363 -14.43 -2.83 -40.37
CA ARG A 363 -13.97 -3.89 -39.44
C ARG A 363 -15.12 -4.79 -39.00
N SER A 364 -14.81 -5.94 -38.39
CA SER A 364 -15.85 -6.87 -37.94
C SER A 364 -16.69 -6.29 -36.79
N GLY A 365 -17.92 -6.76 -36.64
CA GLY A 365 -18.77 -6.38 -35.51
C GLY A 365 -18.18 -6.73 -34.16
N GLU A 366 -17.44 -7.83 -34.05
CA GLU A 366 -16.75 -8.26 -32.84
C GLU A 366 -15.63 -7.28 -32.47
N GLU A 367 -14.81 -6.88 -33.44
CA GLU A 367 -13.73 -5.91 -33.23
C GLU A 367 -14.25 -4.54 -32.79
N LEU A 368 -15.34 -4.07 -33.41
CA LEU A 368 -15.95 -2.79 -33.09
C LEU A 368 -16.68 -2.83 -31.75
N TYR A 369 -17.33 -3.94 -31.41
CA TYR A 369 -17.89 -4.18 -30.09
C TYR A 369 -16.81 -4.09 -29.00
N ASN A 370 -15.67 -4.74 -29.22
CA ASN A 370 -14.50 -4.67 -28.34
C ASN A 370 -13.93 -3.24 -28.25
N GLN A 371 -13.86 -2.51 -29.36
CA GLN A 371 -13.44 -1.12 -29.37
C GLN A 371 -14.36 -0.22 -28.54
N ILE A 372 -15.68 -0.39 -28.65
CA ILE A 372 -16.68 0.39 -27.90
C ILE A 372 -16.52 0.16 -26.39
N ARG A 373 -16.54 -1.10 -25.94
CA ARG A 373 -16.39 -1.43 -24.51
C ARG A 373 -14.98 -1.12 -23.99
N GLY A 374 -13.97 -1.26 -24.86
CA GLY A 374 -12.56 -0.90 -24.66
C GLY A 374 -12.28 0.59 -24.57
N MET A 375 -13.29 1.44 -24.77
CA MET A 375 -13.19 2.90 -24.62
C MET A 375 -14.27 3.46 -23.68
N ASN A 376 -15.04 2.60 -23.00
CA ASN A 376 -16.08 2.99 -22.06
C ASN A 376 -15.53 2.93 -20.62
N PRO A 377 -15.61 4.00 -19.82
CA PRO A 377 -16.29 5.28 -20.10
C PRO A 377 -15.42 6.34 -20.76
N PHE A 378 -14.11 6.11 -20.87
CA PHE A 378 -13.16 7.05 -21.48
C PHE A 378 -12.15 6.31 -22.39
N PRO A 379 -11.72 6.94 -23.50
CA PRO A 379 -12.11 8.26 -24.04
C PRO A 379 -13.50 8.31 -24.74
N SER A 380 -14.19 7.17 -24.81
CA SER A 380 -15.41 6.89 -25.59
C SER A 380 -15.17 6.77 -27.09
N ALA A 381 -15.58 5.63 -27.67
CA ALA A 381 -15.61 5.48 -29.12
C ALA A 381 -16.63 6.43 -29.75
N TYR A 382 -16.42 6.83 -31.01
CA TYR A 382 -17.38 7.67 -31.73
C TYR A 382 -17.49 7.32 -33.21
N THR A 383 -18.65 7.65 -33.79
CA THR A 383 -18.88 7.68 -35.23
C THR A 383 -19.38 9.06 -35.66
N LEU A 384 -19.58 9.25 -36.96
CA LEU A 384 -20.21 10.44 -37.52
C LEU A 384 -21.63 10.10 -37.96
N LEU A 385 -22.56 10.98 -37.60
CA LEU A 385 -23.92 11.00 -38.13
C LEU A 385 -24.08 12.29 -38.93
N GLY A 386 -23.92 12.21 -40.25
CA GLY A 386 -23.66 13.39 -41.08
C GLY A 386 -22.33 14.05 -40.68
N SER A 387 -22.33 15.35 -40.40
CA SER A 387 -21.15 16.06 -39.91
C SER A 387 -20.93 15.96 -38.39
N ASP A 388 -21.95 15.50 -37.65
CA ASP A 388 -21.95 15.55 -36.19
C ASP A 388 -21.38 14.27 -35.56
N ARG A 389 -20.64 14.45 -34.46
CA ARG A 389 -20.14 13.30 -33.69
C ARG A 389 -21.26 12.65 -32.90
N LEU A 390 -21.31 11.32 -32.98
CA LEU A 390 -22.10 10.46 -32.11
C LEU A 390 -21.14 9.57 -31.33
N LYS A 391 -20.96 9.84 -30.02
CA LYS A 391 -20.24 8.90 -29.17
C LYS A 391 -21.09 7.66 -28.92
N VAL A 392 -20.45 6.50 -28.92
CA VAL A 392 -21.08 5.21 -28.66
C VAL A 392 -20.45 4.65 -27.39
N TYR A 393 -21.26 4.52 -26.34
CA TYR A 393 -20.83 3.97 -25.06
C TYR A 393 -21.10 2.46 -24.97
N PHE A 394 -22.18 1.99 -25.59
CA PHE A 394 -22.50 0.57 -25.64
C PHE A 394 -23.26 0.22 -26.93
N ALA A 395 -22.97 -0.96 -27.46
CA ALA A 395 -23.68 -1.55 -28.59
C ALA A 395 -23.91 -3.04 -28.33
N GLU A 396 -24.94 -3.60 -28.95
CA GLU A 396 -25.21 -5.04 -28.93
C GLU A 396 -24.82 -5.66 -30.26
N LYS A 397 -24.18 -6.83 -30.21
CA LYS A 397 -23.93 -7.66 -31.40
C LYS A 397 -25.23 -8.31 -31.83
N VAL A 398 -25.63 -8.09 -33.07
CA VAL A 398 -26.83 -8.71 -33.67
C VAL A 398 -26.50 -9.24 -35.07
N PRO A 399 -27.16 -10.32 -35.54
CA PRO A 399 -26.97 -10.77 -36.91
C PRO A 399 -27.44 -9.70 -37.91
N GLY A 400 -26.63 -9.42 -38.93
CA GLY A 400 -27.00 -8.43 -39.94
C GLY A 400 -25.96 -8.29 -41.05
N ARG A 401 -26.43 -8.08 -42.28
CA ARG A 401 -25.58 -7.83 -43.46
C ARG A 401 -26.04 -6.55 -44.15
N GLY A 402 -25.08 -5.80 -44.66
CA GLY A 402 -25.29 -4.56 -45.41
C GLY A 402 -23.95 -3.97 -45.81
N SER A 403 -23.97 -2.76 -46.37
CA SER A 403 -22.73 -2.02 -46.63
C SER A 403 -22.13 -1.56 -45.30
N ALA A 404 -20.81 -1.53 -45.17
CA ALA A 404 -20.15 -1.02 -43.97
C ALA A 404 -20.67 0.38 -43.59
N GLY A 405 -21.16 0.54 -42.36
CA GLY A 405 -21.72 1.78 -41.83
C GLY A 405 -23.17 2.04 -42.21
N GLU A 406 -23.82 1.16 -42.98
CA GLU A 406 -25.23 1.28 -43.35
C GLU A 406 -26.16 0.97 -42.17
N ILE A 407 -27.15 1.83 -41.94
CA ILE A 407 -28.26 1.55 -41.03
C ILE A 407 -29.19 0.55 -41.71
N ILE A 408 -29.17 -0.70 -41.27
CA ILE A 408 -29.95 -1.80 -41.86
C ILE A 408 -31.30 -2.02 -41.18
N ALA A 409 -31.46 -1.57 -39.93
CA ALA A 409 -32.72 -1.58 -39.22
C ALA A 409 -32.81 -0.42 -38.22
N LEU A 410 -34.04 0.01 -37.94
CA LEU A 410 -34.36 0.97 -36.88
C LEU A 410 -35.26 0.26 -35.87
N GLU A 411 -34.70 -0.10 -34.73
CA GLU A 411 -35.45 -0.72 -33.63
C GLU A 411 -35.87 0.33 -32.61
N ALA A 412 -36.81 -0.04 -31.72
CA ALA A 412 -37.35 0.88 -30.72
C ALA A 412 -36.27 1.36 -29.72
N ASP A 413 -35.19 0.61 -29.55
CA ASP A 413 -34.11 0.82 -28.60
C ASP A 413 -32.75 1.13 -29.26
N GLY A 414 -32.70 1.34 -30.58
CA GLY A 414 -31.50 1.83 -31.26
C GLY A 414 -31.43 1.52 -32.77
N PRO A 415 -30.58 2.23 -33.52
CA PRO A 415 -30.29 1.87 -34.91
C PRO A 415 -29.33 0.67 -34.97
N VAL A 416 -29.57 -0.23 -35.92
CA VAL A 416 -28.68 -1.36 -36.24
C VAL A 416 -27.81 -1.00 -37.43
N VAL A 417 -26.50 -1.00 -37.22
CA VAL A 417 -25.50 -0.58 -38.22
C VAL A 417 -24.70 -1.79 -38.69
N ALA A 418 -24.69 -2.03 -40.01
CA ALA A 418 -23.89 -3.07 -40.64
C ALA A 418 -22.39 -2.78 -40.51
N THR A 419 -21.61 -3.85 -40.39
CA THR A 419 -20.14 -3.81 -40.24
C THR A 419 -19.48 -4.58 -41.40
N GLY A 420 -18.17 -4.80 -41.32
CA GLY A 420 -17.42 -5.64 -42.26
C GLY A 420 -17.65 -7.15 -42.11
N SER A 421 -18.51 -7.58 -41.20
CA SER A 421 -18.88 -9.00 -40.99
C SER A 421 -20.40 -9.20 -40.97
N ASP A 422 -20.83 -10.45 -40.74
CA ASP A 422 -22.25 -10.83 -40.57
C ASP A 422 -22.83 -10.40 -39.20
N THR A 423 -22.02 -9.72 -38.40
CA THR A 423 -22.37 -9.18 -37.09
C THR A 423 -22.53 -7.67 -37.19
N ALA A 424 -23.77 -7.20 -37.16
CA ALA A 424 -24.11 -5.79 -37.06
C ALA A 424 -24.09 -5.31 -35.60
N LEU A 425 -24.06 -3.99 -35.41
CA LEU A 425 -24.06 -3.35 -34.09
C LEU A 425 -25.34 -2.54 -33.88
N LYS A 426 -26.13 -2.91 -32.87
CA LYS A 426 -27.25 -2.09 -32.40
C LYS A 426 -26.76 -1.07 -31.39
N LEU A 427 -26.88 0.22 -31.69
CA LEU A 427 -26.37 1.29 -30.83
C LEU A 427 -27.39 1.62 -29.72
N VAL A 428 -27.14 1.16 -28.49
CA VAL A 428 -28.11 1.22 -27.39
C VAL A 428 -27.74 2.20 -26.26
N ASP A 429 -26.52 2.75 -26.26
CA ASP A 429 -26.11 3.82 -25.35
C ASP A 429 -25.18 4.79 -26.09
N VAL A 430 -25.66 6.02 -26.28
CA VAL A 430 -25.02 7.00 -27.16
C VAL A 430 -25.04 8.41 -26.57
N GLN A 431 -24.15 9.26 -27.08
CA GLN A 431 -24.16 10.69 -26.79
C GLN A 431 -23.99 11.50 -28.08
N PRO A 432 -25.10 12.09 -28.60
CA PRO A 432 -25.03 13.04 -29.70
C PRO A 432 -24.28 14.31 -29.32
N ALA A 433 -23.67 14.98 -30.32
CA ALA A 433 -22.97 16.23 -30.14
C ALA A 433 -23.82 17.28 -29.39
N GLY A 434 -23.24 17.90 -28.36
CA GLY A 434 -23.92 18.91 -27.54
C GLY A 434 -25.03 18.39 -26.61
N LYS A 435 -25.35 17.09 -26.61
CA LYS A 435 -26.41 16.49 -25.78
C LYS A 435 -25.83 15.69 -24.60
N LYS A 436 -26.70 15.30 -23.67
CA LYS A 436 -26.39 14.35 -22.59
C LYS A 436 -26.32 12.93 -23.16
N ARG A 437 -25.53 12.04 -22.52
CA ARG A 437 -25.57 10.58 -22.77
C ARG A 437 -27.00 10.08 -22.51
N MET A 438 -27.48 9.16 -23.34
CA MET A 438 -28.83 8.63 -23.29
C MET A 438 -28.89 7.18 -23.78
N ASP A 439 -29.88 6.44 -23.30
CA ASP A 439 -30.22 5.13 -23.86
C ASP A 439 -30.75 5.25 -25.30
N GLY A 440 -30.67 4.15 -26.03
CA GLY A 440 -31.03 4.10 -27.44
C GLY A 440 -32.53 4.33 -27.67
N ALA A 441 -33.40 3.94 -26.74
CA ALA A 441 -34.84 4.21 -26.86
C ALA A 441 -35.16 5.72 -26.79
N THR A 442 -34.49 6.44 -25.89
CA THR A 442 -34.56 7.89 -25.78
C THR A 442 -33.96 8.57 -26.99
N PHE A 443 -32.84 8.04 -27.50
CA PHE A 443 -32.25 8.49 -28.75
C PHE A 443 -33.24 8.36 -29.92
N MET A 444 -33.87 7.19 -30.10
CA MET A 444 -34.84 6.92 -31.17
C MET A 444 -36.12 7.76 -31.08
N ARG A 445 -36.57 8.13 -29.87
CA ARG A 445 -37.68 9.08 -29.69
C ARG A 445 -37.29 10.55 -29.92
N GLY A 446 -36.00 10.85 -30.03
CA GLY A 446 -35.49 12.21 -30.20
C GLY A 446 -34.70 12.36 -31.48
N VAL A 447 -33.37 12.53 -31.35
CA VAL A 447 -32.45 12.77 -32.48
C VAL A 447 -32.49 11.65 -33.52
N GLY A 448 -32.74 10.41 -33.10
CA GLY A 448 -32.83 9.24 -33.98
C GLY A 448 -34.07 9.21 -34.89
N GLN A 449 -35.10 10.05 -34.66
CA GLN A 449 -36.32 10.06 -35.49
C GLN A 449 -36.06 10.43 -36.95
N THR A 450 -34.97 11.15 -37.24
CA THR A 450 -34.62 11.56 -38.60
C THR A 450 -33.77 10.52 -39.33
N LEU A 451 -33.42 9.40 -38.67
CA LEU A 451 -32.66 8.34 -39.31
C LEU A 451 -33.52 7.57 -40.30
N THR A 452 -32.91 7.12 -41.40
CA THR A 452 -33.55 6.26 -42.39
C THR A 452 -32.74 5.01 -42.62
N ILE A 453 -33.41 3.88 -42.88
CA ILE A 453 -32.75 2.66 -43.36
C ILE A 453 -32.01 2.98 -44.66
N GLY A 454 -30.79 2.47 -44.81
CA GLY A 454 -29.87 2.74 -45.92
C GLY A 454 -28.97 3.98 -45.72
N GLN A 455 -29.22 4.80 -44.70
CA GLN A 455 -28.33 5.91 -44.35
C GLN A 455 -26.99 5.37 -43.84
N LYS A 456 -25.89 5.99 -44.24
CA LYS A 456 -24.55 5.65 -43.74
C LYS A 456 -24.14 6.49 -42.54
N VAL A 457 -23.50 5.84 -41.57
CA VAL A 457 -22.72 6.47 -40.50
C VAL A 457 -21.22 6.33 -40.78
N GLY A 458 -20.42 7.22 -40.20
CA GLY A 458 -18.96 7.15 -40.29
C GLY A 458 -18.33 7.84 -41.50
N GLU A 459 -19.12 8.30 -42.48
CA GLU A 459 -18.66 9.16 -43.59
C GLU A 459 -18.85 10.65 -43.24
N GLN A 460 -17.95 11.53 -43.70
CA GLN A 460 -18.29 12.96 -43.81
C GLN A 460 -19.14 13.10 -45.07
N ALA A 461 -20.30 13.74 -44.93
CA ALA A 461 -21.23 13.99 -46.04
C ALA A 461 -20.57 14.74 -47.21
#